data_AF-A0A5K0W3M5-F1
#
_entry.id   AF-A0A5K0W3M5-F1
#
_cell.length_a   1.000
_cell.length_b   1.000
_cell.length_c   1.000
_cell.angle_alpha   90.00
_cell.angle_beta   90.00
_cell.angle_gamma   90.00
#
_symmetry.space_group_name_H-M   'P 1'
#
loop_
_entity.id
_entity.type
_entity.pdbx_description
1 polymer ?
#
loop_
_entity_poly.entity_id
_entity_poly.type
_entity_poly.pdbx_seq_one_letter_code
_entity_poly.pdbx_strand_id
1 'polypeptide(L)' 'RLSGVMDDRGKYIYISLEEMQAVADYIKRQGRVSISHLASRSNQFIDLEPKVQLDSELGAADAVLVA' A
#
# COMPACT_ATOMS: atom_id res chain seq x y z
N ARG A 1 0.65 -9.75 -8.92
CA ARG A 1 0.18 -9.28 -7.59
C ARG A 1 0.11 -7.76 -7.70
N LEU A 2 -1.06 -7.14 -7.57
CA LEU A 2 -1.15 -5.67 -7.52
C LEU A 2 -0.67 -5.24 -6.13
N SER A 3 0.20 -4.23 -6.05
CA SER A 3 0.83 -3.78 -4.80
C SER A 3 0.86 -2.26 -4.66
N GLY A 4 0.22 -1.55 -5.57
CA GLY A 4 0.24 -0.08 -5.58
C GLY A 4 -0.32 0.53 -6.85
N VAL A 5 -0.35 1.86 -6.85
CA VAL A 5 -0.81 2.71 -7.96
C VAL A 5 0.22 3.77 -8.27
N MET A 6 0.28 4.18 -9.54
CA MET A 6 1.09 5.33 -9.97
C MET A 6 0.20 6.57 -9.98
N ASP A 7 0.58 7.58 -9.21
CA ASP A 7 -0.02 8.91 -9.21
C ASP A 7 0.36 9.68 -10.49
N ASP A 8 -0.44 10.66 -10.92
CA ASP A 8 -0.18 11.47 -12.13
C ASP A 8 1.14 12.25 -12.05
N ARG A 9 1.64 12.46 -10.83
CA ARG A 9 2.92 13.14 -10.56
C ARG A 9 4.13 12.19 -10.64
N GLY A 10 3.93 10.95 -11.06
CA GLY A 10 4.99 9.95 -11.19
C GLY A 10 5.42 9.32 -9.86
N LYS A 11 4.66 9.51 -8.78
CA LYS A 11 4.90 8.85 -7.49
C LYS A 11 4.25 7.47 -7.47
N TYR A 12 5.00 6.45 -7.07
CA TYR A 12 4.43 5.14 -6.75
C TYR A 12 3.87 5.16 -5.33
N ILE A 13 2.58 4.89 -5.21
CA ILE A 13 1.87 4.75 -3.94
C ILE A 13 1.76 3.25 -3.66
N TYR A 14 2.45 2.79 -2.62
CA TYR A 14 2.32 1.43 -2.13
C TYR A 14 0.98 1.24 -1.42
N ILE A 15 0.29 0.15 -1.74
CA ILE A 15 -0.98 -0.23 -1.09
C ILE A 15 -0.73 -1.53 -0.34
N SER A 16 -0.93 -1.50 0.97
CA SER A 16 -0.82 -2.70 1.81
C SER A 16 -1.93 -3.72 1.49
N LEU A 17 -1.72 -4.96 1.91
CA LEU A 17 -2.70 -6.02 1.70
C LEU A 17 -4.05 -5.71 2.38
N GLU A 18 -4.02 -5.09 3.57
CA GLU A 18 -5.22 -4.68 4.30
C GLU A 18 -6.01 -3.61 3.55
N GLU A 19 -5.33 -2.57 3.07
CA GLU A 19 -5.95 -1.50 2.28
C GLU A 19 -6.57 -2.06 0.99
N MET A 20 -5.89 -3.00 0.33
CA MET A 20 -6.43 -3.69 -0.85
C MET A 20 -7.66 -4.55 -0.51
N GLN A 21 -7.68 -5.20 0.65
CA GLN A 21 -8.81 -5.98 1.12
C GLN A 21 -10.03 -5.09 1.38
N ALA A 22 -9.83 -3.92 2.00
CA ALA A 22 -10.89 -2.94 2.23
C ALA A 22 -11.52 -2.45 0.92
N VAL A 23 -10.69 -2.16 -0.09
CA VAL A 23 -11.16 -1.83 -1.45
C VAL A 23 -11.96 -2.97 -2.07
N ALA A 24 -11.48 -4.20 -1.97
CA ALA A 24 -12.16 -5.38 -2.52
C ALA A 24 -13.53 -5.61 -1.86
N ASP A 25 -13.62 -5.48 -0.55
CA ASP A 25 -14.86 -5.64 0.21
C ASP A 25 -15.86 -4.53 -0.11
N TYR A 26 -15.39 -3.31 -0.31
CA TYR A 26 -16.23 -2.20 -0.76
C TYR A 26 -16.84 -2.47 -2.14
N ILE A 27 -16.03 -2.89 -3.11
CA ILE A 27 -16.50 -3.23 -4.46
C ILE A 27 -17.53 -4.37 -4.40
N LYS A 28 -17.27 -5.42 -3.61
CA LYS A 28 -18.22 -6.53 -3.44
C LYS A 28 -19.57 -6.05 -2.87
N ARG A 29 -19.55 -5.15 -1.89
CA ARG A 29 -20.78 -4.64 -1.24
C ARG A 29 -21.57 -3.69 -2.13
N GLN A 30 -20.90 -2.84 -2.90
CA GLN A 30 -21.54 -1.84 -3.78
C GLN A 30 -21.90 -2.40 -5.16
N GLY A 31 -21.32 -3.54 -5.56
CA GLY A 31 -21.50 -4.12 -6.88
C GLY A 31 -20.55 -3.51 -7.91
N ARG A 32 -21.05 -3.17 -9.11
CA ARG A 32 -20.22 -2.55 -10.14
C ARG A 32 -19.94 -1.10 -9.77
N VAL A 33 -18.68 -0.78 -9.49
CA VAL A 33 -18.22 0.56 -9.14
C VAL A 33 -17.37 1.10 -10.29
N SER A 34 -17.59 2.34 -10.71
CA SER A 34 -16.74 2.99 -11.70
C SER A 34 -15.41 3.40 -11.07
N ILE A 35 -14.36 3.51 -11.90
CA ILE A 35 -13.04 3.97 -11.44
C ILE A 35 -13.14 5.36 -10.82
N SER A 36 -13.92 6.28 -11.40
CA SER A 36 -14.12 7.63 -10.85
C SER A 36 -14.79 7.62 -9.49
N HIS A 37 -15.74 6.71 -9.25
CA HIS A 37 -16.40 6.58 -7.95
C HIS A 37 -15.46 5.96 -6.91
N LEU A 38 -14.62 5.01 -7.33
CA LEU A 38 -13.61 4.44 -6.45
C LEU A 38 -12.54 5.48 -6.10
N ALA A 39 -12.08 6.28 -7.08
CA ALA A 39 -11.10 7.34 -6.89
C ALA A 39 -11.62 8.47 -6.00
N SER A 40 -12.90 8.84 -6.09
CA SER A 40 -13.47 9.86 -5.20
C SER A 40 -13.54 9.43 -3.74
N ARG A 41 -13.48 8.12 -3.48
CA ARG A 41 -13.44 7.52 -2.14
C ARG A 41 -12.12 6.85 -1.78
N SER A 42 -11.11 6.91 -2.65
CA SER A 42 -9.85 6.17 -2.44
C SER A 42 -9.13 6.59 -1.17
N ASN A 43 -9.23 7.88 -0.81
CA ASN A 43 -8.64 8.44 0.41
C ASN A 43 -9.23 7.85 1.71
N GLN A 44 -10.38 7.15 1.65
CA GLN A 44 -10.95 6.44 2.80
C GLN A 44 -10.40 5.03 2.96
N PHE A 45 -9.81 4.48 1.90
CA PHE A 45 -9.30 3.12 1.87
C PHE A 45 -7.77 3.06 1.92
N ILE A 46 -7.11 4.15 1.55
CA ILE A 46 -5.65 4.24 1.43
C ILE A 46 -5.21 5.49 2.19
N ASP A 47 -4.30 5.29 3.11
CA ASP A 47 -3.64 6.39 3.82
C ASP A 47 -2.55 6.97 2.92
N LEU A 48 -2.71 8.24 2.53
CA LEU A 48 -1.79 8.95 1.63
C LEU A 48 -0.68 9.68 2.37
N GLU A 49 -0.66 9.61 3.70
CA GLU A 49 0.47 10.12 4.47
C GLU A 49 1.72 9.28 4.17
N PRO A 50 2.90 9.91 4.11
CA PRO A 50 4.14 9.19 3.86
C PRO A 50 4.39 8.21 5.01
N LYS A 51 4.00 6.96 4.83
CA LYS A 51 4.40 5.86 5.69
C LYS A 51 5.90 5.67 5.48
N VAL A 52 6.69 6.19 6.42
CA VAL A 52 8.14 5.92 6.46
C VAL A 52 8.26 4.40 6.56
N GLN A 53 8.62 3.76 5.44
CA GLN A 53 9.07 2.39 5.47
C GLN A 53 10.36 2.44 6.29
N LEU A 54 10.26 2.05 7.57
CA LEU A 54 11.45 1.56 8.26
C LEU A 54 11.84 0.30 7.51
N ASP A 55 12.71 0.48 6.51
CA ASP A 55 13.55 -0.60 6.00
C ASP A 55 14.36 -1.10 7.18
N SER A 56 13.76 -2.05 7.91
CA SER A 56 14.48 -2.88 8.86
C SER A 56 15.35 -3.81 8.02
N GLU A 57 16.44 -3.27 7.48
CA GLU A 57 17.61 -4.05 7.10
C GLU A 57 18.24 -4.61 8.38
N LEU A 58 17.53 -5.52 9.06
CA LEU A 58 18.12 -6.48 9.98
C LEU A 58 18.73 -7.61 9.13
N GLY A 59 19.66 -7.21 8.26
CA GLY A 59 20.54 -8.10 7.52
C GLY A 59 21.80 -8.32 8.34
N ALA A 60 21.85 -9.45 9.04
CA ALA A 60 23.05 -10.25 9.32
C ALA A 60 24.40 -9.50 9.31
N ALA A 61 24.80 -8.94 10.46
CA ALA A 61 26.21 -8.63 10.74
C ALA A 61 26.73 -9.62 11.78
N ASP A 62 27.25 -10.72 11.24
CA ASP A 62 28.36 -11.54 11.75
C ASP A 62 28.95 -11.13 13.12
N ALA A 63 28.54 -11.84 14.18
CA ALA A 63 29.29 -11.89 15.44
C ALA A 63 30.30 -13.05 15.37
N VAL A 64 31.27 -12.95 14.46
CA VAL A 64 32.57 -13.62 14.64
C VAL A 64 33.57 -12.52 15.02
N LEU A 65 33.80 -12.35 16.32
CA LEU A 65 35.10 -11.90 16.78
C LEU A 65 35.54 -12.78 17.94
N VAL A 66 36.44 -13.69 17.58
CA VAL A 66 37.43 -14.30 18.45
C VAL A 66 38.26 -13.18 19.08
N ALA A 67 38.25 -13.09 20.41
CA ALA A 67 39.35 -12.59 21.23
C ALA A 67 39.19 -13.14 22.66
#